data_AF-A0A1C5SSH4-F1
#
_entry.id   AF-A0A1C5SSH4-F1
#
_cell.length_a   1.000
_cell.length_b   1.000
_cell.length_c   1.000
_cell.angle_alpha   90.00
_cell.angle_beta   90.00
_cell.angle_gamma   90.00
#
_symmetry.space_group_name_H-M   'P 1'
#
loop_
_entity.id
_entity.type
_entity.pdbx_description
1 polymer ?
#
loop_
_entity_poly.entity_id
_entity_poly.type
_entity_poly.pdbx_seq_one_letter_code
_entity_poly.pdbx_strand_id
1 'polypeptide(L)'
;MDIFSLGGVILDLLQTVVDFWNDKVSLVFELLGQSPVSFKNGGPWAVVANLEPIFVAVGSSLVVLFFVIGFCSESIDVKEEVRFETILRMLMRIGIAEWLVANNVTIMKAFFTSAGNLVGLMIQGTTTKLKIPGEQQTIIKDLGFGESLLR
;
A
#
# COMPACT_ATOMS: atom_id res chain seq x y z
N MET A 1 -35.18 22.86 -36.56
CA MET A 1 -35.13 23.43 -35.19
C MET A 1 -34.44 22.39 -34.33
N ASP A 2 -33.14 22.22 -34.55
CA ASP A 2 -32.34 21.11 -34.02
C ASP A 2 -31.57 21.50 -32.76
N ILE A 3 -31.88 22.68 -32.20
CA ILE A 3 -31.23 23.26 -31.02
C ILE A 3 -31.61 22.55 -29.70
N PHE A 4 -32.58 21.64 -29.74
CA PHE A 4 -33.08 20.91 -28.56
C PHE A 4 -32.69 19.41 -28.51
N SER A 5 -31.85 18.93 -29.43
CA SER A 5 -31.23 17.60 -29.35
C SER A 5 -30.15 17.53 -28.26
N LEU A 6 -30.44 18.03 -27.05
CA LEU A 6 -29.55 17.99 -25.89
C LEU A 6 -29.30 16.57 -25.40
N GLY A 7 -30.19 15.60 -25.70
CA GLY A 7 -30.04 14.20 -25.29
C GLY A 7 -28.74 13.56 -25.80
N GLY A 8 -28.32 13.89 -27.03
CA GLY A 8 -27.04 13.46 -27.58
C GLY A 8 -25.83 14.04 -26.85
N VAL A 9 -25.89 15.32 -26.49
CA VAL A 9 -24.81 16.03 -25.74
C VAL A 9 -24.72 15.53 -24.30
N ILE A 10 -25.86 15.26 -23.66
CA ILE A 10 -25.95 14.71 -22.31
C ILE A 10 -25.39 13.29 -22.27
N LEU A 11 -25.69 12.48 -23.28
CA LEU A 11 -25.12 11.14 -23.41
C LEU A 11 -23.60 11.20 -23.56
N ASP A 12 -23.09 12.09 -24.41
CA ASP A 12 -21.65 12.24 -24.64
C ASP A 12 -20.91 12.70 -23.37
N LEU A 13 -21.51 13.62 -22.60
CA LEU A 13 -21.01 14.01 -21.29
C LEU A 13 -21.04 12.86 -20.28
N LEU A 14 -22.12 12.08 -20.22
CA LEU A 14 -22.22 10.93 -19.32
C LEU A 14 -21.20 9.84 -19.67
N GLN A 15 -21.01 9.57 -20.96
CA GLN A 15 -20.00 8.65 -21.46
C GLN A 15 -18.59 9.12 -21.06
N THR A 16 -18.30 10.41 -21.26
CA THR A 16 -17.03 11.02 -20.86
C THR A 16 -16.78 10.93 -19.35
N VAL A 17 -17.78 11.16 -18.51
CA VAL A 17 -17.65 11.05 -17.04
C VAL A 17 -17.45 9.60 -16.60
N VAL A 18 -18.15 8.65 -17.22
CA VAL A 18 -18.00 7.22 -16.92
C VAL A 18 -16.63 6.71 -17.35
N ASP A 19 -16.13 7.13 -18.51
CA ASP A 19 -14.80 6.79 -18.99
C ASP A 19 -13.72 7.41 -18.10
N PHE A 20 -13.88 8.68 -17.71
CA PHE A 20 -13.00 9.32 -16.72
C PHE A 20 -13.00 8.59 -15.38
N TRP A 21 -14.17 8.18 -14.87
CA TRP A 21 -14.27 7.40 -13.63
C TRP A 21 -13.51 6.07 -13.73
N ASN A 22 -13.74 5.32 -14.81
CA ASN A 22 -13.04 4.06 -15.05
C ASN A 22 -11.52 4.26 -15.10
N ASP A 23 -11.04 5.32 -15.75
CA ASP A 23 -9.62 5.66 -15.81
C ASP A 23 -9.04 6.02 -14.43
N LYS A 24 -9.75 6.82 -13.63
CA LYS A 24 -9.27 7.18 -12.28
C LYS A 24 -9.29 6.02 -11.32
N VAL A 25 -10.32 5.18 -11.36
CA VAL A 25 -10.37 3.96 -10.56
C VAL A 25 -9.24 3.01 -10.95
N SER A 26 -8.99 2.82 -12.25
CA SER A 26 -7.87 2.01 -12.74
C SER A 26 -6.52 2.54 -12.24
N LEU A 27 -6.32 3.85 -12.29
CA LEU A 27 -5.08 4.50 -11.82
C LEU A 27 -4.89 4.30 -10.31
N VAL A 28 -5.94 4.47 -9.50
CA VAL A 28 -5.87 4.23 -8.05
C VAL A 28 -5.46 2.78 -7.75
N PHE A 29 -6.05 1.82 -8.45
CA PHE A 29 -5.71 0.41 -8.28
C PHE A 29 -4.30 0.06 -8.77
N GLU A 30 -3.83 0.69 -9.84
CA GLU A 30 -2.44 0.56 -10.30
C GLU A 30 -1.46 1.09 -9.24
N LEU A 31 -1.73 2.27 -8.67
CA LEU A 31 -0.90 2.84 -7.60
C LEU A 31 -0.90 1.99 -6.32
N LEU A 32 -2.05 1.39 -5.96
CA LEU A 32 -2.15 0.50 -4.81
C LEU A 32 -1.47 -0.85 -5.05
N GLY A 33 -1.38 -1.31 -6.31
CA GLY A 33 -0.68 -2.52 -6.70
C GLY A 33 0.84 -2.36 -6.83
N GLN A 34 1.36 -1.13 -6.91
CA GLN A 34 2.80 -0.89 -6.98
C GLN A 34 3.49 -1.13 -5.64
N SER A 35 4.60 -1.87 -5.67
CA SER A 35 5.46 -1.99 -4.50
C SER A 35 6.25 -0.68 -4.28
N PRO A 36 6.65 -0.36 -3.04
CA PRO A 36 7.43 0.84 -2.71
C PRO A 36 8.72 0.98 -3.53
N VAL A 37 9.29 -0.14 -3.98
CA VAL A 37 10.53 -0.21 -4.77
C VAL A 37 10.31 0.29 -6.20
N SER A 38 9.11 0.10 -6.75
CA SER A 38 8.76 0.49 -8.11
C SER A 38 8.03 1.85 -8.17
N PHE A 39 7.62 2.39 -7.02
CA PHE A 39 6.91 3.66 -6.94
C PHE A 39 7.75 4.79 -7.55
N LYS A 40 7.21 5.49 -8.56
CA LYS A 40 7.88 6.59 -9.29
C LYS A 40 9.30 6.23 -9.76
N ASN A 41 9.45 5.09 -10.46
CA ASN A 41 10.72 4.59 -10.98
C ASN A 41 11.79 4.29 -9.90
N GLY A 42 11.37 4.12 -8.64
CA GLY A 42 12.28 3.80 -7.54
C GLY A 42 13.14 4.97 -7.05
N GLY A 43 12.92 6.20 -7.54
CA GLY A 43 13.68 7.39 -7.13
C GLY A 43 13.61 7.66 -5.62
N PRO A 44 12.41 7.78 -5.01
CA PRO A 44 12.27 7.96 -3.57
C PRO A 44 12.79 6.76 -2.78
N TRP A 45 12.60 5.54 -3.30
CA TRP A 45 13.08 4.32 -2.67
C TRP A 45 14.60 4.23 -2.64
N ALA A 46 15.30 4.72 -3.67
CA ALA A 46 16.76 4.77 -3.70
C ALA A 46 17.32 5.59 -2.52
N VAL A 47 16.66 6.70 -2.15
CA VAL A 47 17.08 7.48 -0.97
C VAL A 47 16.93 6.66 0.31
N VAL A 48 15.81 5.97 0.47
CA VAL A 48 15.56 5.10 1.64
C VAL A 48 16.56 3.94 1.69
N ALA A 49 16.83 3.29 0.56
CA ALA A 49 17.78 2.18 0.48
C ALA A 49 19.22 2.60 0.79
N ASN A 50 19.59 3.85 0.49
CA ASN A 50 20.91 4.38 0.85
C ASN A 50 21.01 4.75 2.34
N LEU A 51 19.91 5.16 2.98
CA LEU A 51 19.88 5.53 4.39
C LEU A 51 19.68 4.34 5.32
N GLU A 52 18.92 3.33 4.89
CA GLU A 52 18.65 2.08 5.61
C GLU A 52 19.89 1.51 6.32
N PRO A 53 21.03 1.24 5.64
CA PRO A 53 22.18 0.58 6.29
C PRO A 53 22.76 1.39 7.45
N ILE A 54 22.65 2.72 7.42
CA ILE A 54 23.09 3.60 8.51
C ILE A 54 22.20 3.38 9.73
N PHE A 55 20.88 3.37 9.55
CA PHE A 55 19.93 3.14 10.64
C PHE A 55 20.02 1.71 11.20
N VAL A 56 20.24 0.71 10.34
CA VAL A 56 20.46 -0.67 10.77
C VAL A 56 21.74 -0.79 11.60
N ALA A 57 22.83 -0.12 11.20
CA ALA A 57 24.08 -0.11 11.97
C ALA A 57 23.95 0.61 13.32
N VAL A 58 23.25 1.74 13.36
CA VAL A 58 22.96 2.45 14.63
C VAL A 58 22.02 1.61 15.50
N GLY A 59 21.01 0.97 14.92
CA GLY A 59 20.08 0.10 15.63
C GLY A 59 20.76 -1.14 16.22
N SER A 60 21.60 -1.82 15.45
CA SER A 60 22.32 -3.03 15.91
C SER A 60 23.29 -2.69 17.03
N SER A 61 24.03 -1.57 16.92
CA SER A 61 24.92 -1.13 18.00
C SER A 61 24.16 -0.78 19.29
N LEU A 62 23.00 -0.14 19.21
CA LEU A 62 22.16 0.14 20.38
C LEU A 62 21.64 -1.15 21.04
N VAL A 63 21.22 -2.14 20.25
CA VAL A 63 20.75 -3.45 20.76
C VAL A 63 21.85 -4.13 21.58
N VAL A 64 23.08 -4.14 21.07
CA VAL A 64 24.24 -4.71 21.78
C VAL A 64 24.55 -3.92 23.06
N LEU A 65 24.52 -2.59 23.00
CA LEU A 65 24.76 -1.73 24.18
C LEU A 65 23.73 -1.97 25.29
N PHE A 66 22.44 -1.99 24.95
CA PHE A 66 21.39 -2.27 25.93
C PHE A 66 21.46 -3.68 26.48
N PHE A 67 21.89 -4.65 25.68
CA PHE A 67 22.14 -6.00 26.16
C PHE A 67 23.28 -6.04 27.17
N VAL A 68 24.41 -5.37 26.93
CA VAL A 68 25.53 -5.33 27.90
C VAL A 68 25.10 -4.65 29.21
N ILE A 69 24.35 -3.55 29.14
CA ILE A 69 23.84 -2.87 30.35
C ILE A 69 22.87 -3.78 31.12
N GLY A 70 21.92 -4.41 30.42
CA GLY A 70 20.97 -5.35 31.04
C GLY A 70 21.68 -6.57 31.63
N PHE A 71 22.62 -7.14 30.89
CA PHE A 71 23.45 -8.25 31.33
C PHE A 71 24.26 -7.88 32.57
N CYS A 72 24.92 -6.72 32.60
CA CYS A 72 25.68 -6.26 33.77
C CYS A 72 24.77 -6.00 34.99
N SER A 73 23.57 -5.46 34.78
CA SER A 73 22.61 -5.22 35.87
C SER A 73 22.04 -6.52 36.44
N GLU A 74 21.74 -7.49 35.59
CA GLU A 74 21.30 -8.83 36.00
C GLU A 74 22.50 -9.64 36.54
N SER A 75 23.73 -9.26 36.16
CA SER A 75 24.96 -9.95 36.57
C SER A 75 25.41 -9.68 38.00
N ILE A 76 24.85 -8.66 38.66
CA ILE A 76 25.19 -8.33 40.06
C ILE A 76 24.63 -9.37 41.05
N ASP A 77 23.62 -10.15 40.64
CA ASP A 77 22.96 -11.18 41.46
C ASP A 77 23.37 -12.63 41.08
N VAL A 78 24.49 -12.78 40.35
CA VAL A 78 24.92 -14.05 39.70
C VAL A 78 25.53 -15.06 40.66
N LYS A 79 25.86 -14.63 41.89
CA LYS A 79 26.46 -15.52 42.88
C LYS A 79 25.46 -16.55 43.43
N GLU A 80 24.15 -16.32 43.29
CA GLU A 80 23.09 -17.24 43.74
C GLU A 80 22.25 -17.88 42.62
N GLU A 81 22.12 -17.28 41.43
CA GLU A 81 21.23 -17.81 40.36
C GLU A 81 21.85 -17.88 38.94
N VAL A 82 23.02 -18.49 38.75
CA VAL A 82 23.46 -18.97 37.42
C VAL A 82 22.63 -20.17 36.94
N ARG A 83 21.32 -19.97 36.78
CA ARG A 83 20.42 -20.94 36.14
C ARG A 83 20.57 -20.78 34.63
N PHE A 84 21.02 -21.84 33.97
CA PHE A 84 21.23 -21.89 32.52
C PHE A 84 20.04 -21.37 31.70
N GLU A 85 18.81 -21.56 32.20
CA GLU A 85 17.58 -21.05 31.59
C GLU A 85 17.56 -19.52 31.42
N THR A 86 18.06 -18.76 32.39
CA THR A 86 18.05 -17.29 32.35
C THR A 86 18.99 -16.75 31.28
N ILE A 87 20.19 -17.32 31.18
CA ILE A 87 21.19 -16.97 30.15
C ILE A 87 20.67 -17.32 28.75
N LEU A 88 20.07 -18.49 28.57
CA LEU A 88 19.46 -18.88 27.29
C LEU A 88 18.31 -17.95 26.89
N ARG A 89 17.46 -17.57 27.84
CA ARG A 89 16.34 -16.64 27.60
C ARG A 89 16.84 -15.25 27.18
N MET A 90 17.92 -14.76 27.78
CA MET A 90 18.57 -13.51 27.38
C MET A 90 19.19 -13.60 25.97
N LEU A 91 19.92 -14.68 25.67
CA LEU A 91 20.54 -14.92 24.35
C LEU A 91 19.50 -15.00 23.23
N MET A 92 18.38 -15.67 23.48
CA MET A 92 17.31 -15.80 22.50
C MET A 92 16.64 -14.44 22.22
N ARG A 93 16.46 -13.61 23.25
CA ARG A 93 15.92 -12.24 23.09
C ARG A 93 16.81 -11.36 22.24
N ILE A 94 18.12 -11.33 22.47
CA ILE A 94 19.03 -10.52 21.65
C ILE A 94 19.14 -11.07 20.23
N GLY A 95 19.24 -12.39 20.05
CA GLY A 95 19.31 -13.00 18.72
C GLY A 95 18.10 -12.67 17.85
N ILE A 96 16.90 -12.68 18.42
CA ILE A 96 15.68 -12.27 17.71
C ILE A 96 15.68 -10.76 17.43
N ALA A 97 16.07 -9.94 18.42
CA ALA A 97 16.10 -8.49 18.25
C ALA A 97 17.07 -8.05 17.14
N GLU A 98 18.27 -8.61 17.13
CA GLU A 98 19.29 -8.27 16.14
C GLU A 98 18.93 -8.78 14.75
N TRP A 99 18.34 -9.98 14.66
CA TRP A 99 17.79 -10.50 13.42
C TRP A 99 16.67 -9.60 12.86
N LEU A 100 15.77 -9.10 13.72
CA LEU A 100 14.68 -8.19 13.32
C LEU A 100 15.22 -6.84 12.83
N VAL A 101 16.23 -6.28 13.50
CA VAL A 101 16.85 -5.02 13.08
C VAL A 101 17.56 -5.18 11.74
N ALA A 102 18.27 -6.30 11.53
CA ALA A 102 18.97 -6.59 10.28
C ALA A 102 18.04 -6.90 9.09
N ASN A 103 16.83 -7.44 9.34
CA ASN A 103 15.88 -7.84 8.30
C ASN A 103 14.68 -6.90 8.16
N ASN A 104 14.70 -5.75 8.82
CA ASN A 104 13.57 -4.81 8.88
C ASN A 104 12.98 -4.46 7.50
N VAL A 105 13.82 -4.10 6.53
CA VAL A 105 13.39 -3.71 5.19
C VAL A 105 12.96 -4.91 4.35
N THR A 106 13.60 -6.08 4.53
CA THR A 106 13.18 -7.33 3.87
C THR A 106 11.77 -7.71 4.28
N ILE A 107 11.47 -7.63 5.58
CA ILE A 107 10.13 -7.90 6.12
C ILE A 107 9.12 -6.91 5.56
N MET A 108 9.45 -5.61 5.56
CA MET A 108 8.59 -4.57 5.00
C MET A 108 8.28 -4.83 3.52
N LYS A 109 9.29 -5.15 2.70
CA LYS A 109 9.10 -5.49 1.28
C LYS A 109 8.19 -6.70 1.10
N ALA A 110 8.31 -7.71 1.94
CA ALA A 110 7.46 -8.89 1.90
C ALA A 110 5.99 -8.54 2.19
N PHE A 111 5.71 -7.68 3.18
CA PHE A 111 4.36 -7.18 3.46
C PHE A 111 3.78 -6.40 2.28
N PHE A 112 4.54 -5.45 1.72
CA PHE A 112 4.08 -4.66 0.57
C PHE A 112 3.86 -5.50 -0.70
N THR A 113 4.71 -6.52 -0.93
CA THR A 113 4.52 -7.45 -2.04
C THR A 113 3.26 -8.30 -1.83
N SER A 114 3.01 -8.75 -0.61
CA SER A 114 1.81 -9.53 -0.28
C SER A 114 0.53 -8.71 -0.42
N ALA A 115 0.55 -7.44 0.03
CA ALA A 115 -0.55 -6.50 -0.15
C ALA A 115 -0.77 -6.18 -1.65
N GLY A 116 0.30 -5.96 -2.43
CA GLY A 116 0.21 -5.74 -3.87
C GLY A 116 -0.37 -6.96 -4.60
N ASN A 117 0.04 -8.17 -4.22
CA ASN A 117 -0.53 -9.41 -4.76
C ASN A 117 -2.01 -9.58 -4.39
N LEU A 118 -2.39 -9.24 -3.15
CA LEU A 118 -3.80 -9.28 -2.72
C LEU A 118 -4.65 -8.27 -3.50
N VAL A 119 -4.16 -7.04 -3.69
CA VAL A 119 -4.83 -6.02 -4.52
C VAL A 119 -4.93 -6.49 -5.96
N GLY A 120 -3.87 -7.10 -6.53
CA GLY A 120 -3.89 -7.68 -7.87
C GLY A 120 -4.93 -8.79 -8.03
N LEU A 121 -5.08 -9.67 -7.04
CA LEU A 121 -6.10 -10.72 -7.02
C LEU A 121 -7.52 -10.15 -6.89
N MET A 122 -7.72 -9.08 -6.12
CA MET A 122 -9.02 -8.40 -6.01
C MET A 122 -9.44 -7.69 -7.31
N ILE A 123 -8.48 -7.12 -8.04
CA ILE A 123 -8.72 -6.44 -9.33
C ILE A 123 -9.14 -7.45 -10.41
N GLN A 124 -8.53 -8.65 -10.43
CA GLN A 124 -8.91 -9.71 -11.38
C GLN A 124 -10.39 -10.16 -11.22
N GLY A 125 -11.00 -9.97 -10.05
CA GLY A 125 -12.38 -10.37 -9.77
C GLY A 125 -13.44 -9.28 -9.92
N THR A 126 -13.09 -8.00 -9.70
CA THR A 126 -14.11 -6.95 -9.46
C THR A 126 -13.75 -5.57 -10.01
N THR A 127 -13.28 -5.46 -11.25
CA THR A 127 -13.47 -4.21 -12.01
C THR A 127 -14.71 -4.36 -12.88
N THR A 128 -15.88 -4.12 -12.31
CA THR A 128 -17.05 -3.77 -13.11
C THR A 128 -16.76 -2.42 -13.74
N LYS A 129 -16.11 -2.43 -14.92
CA LYS A 129 -16.04 -1.23 -15.77
C LYS A 129 -17.47 -0.73 -15.91
N LEU A 130 -17.75 0.45 -15.37
CA LEU A 130 -19.07 1.04 -15.51
C LEU A 130 -19.25 1.27 -17.01
N LYS A 131 -20.25 0.60 -17.57
CA LYS A 131 -20.71 0.81 -18.95
C LYS A 131 -22.14 1.25 -18.84
N ILE A 132 -22.49 2.32 -19.55
CA ILE A 132 -23.89 2.71 -19.71
C ILE A 132 -24.53 1.63 -20.61
N PRO A 133 -25.50 0.85 -20.12
CA PRO A 133 -26.20 -0.16 -20.92
C PRO A 133 -26.86 0.49 -22.13
N GLY A 134 -26.84 -0.18 -23.28
CA GLY A 134 -27.36 0.36 -24.54
C GLY A 134 -28.81 0.83 -24.46
N GLU A 135 -29.63 0.18 -23.64
CA GLU A 135 -31.03 0.57 -23.38
C GLU A 135 -31.14 1.95 -22.72
N GLN A 136 -30.24 2.28 -21.79
CA GLN A 136 -30.20 3.60 -21.14
C GLN A 136 -29.66 4.66 -22.09
N GLN A 137 -28.74 4.30 -22.99
CA GLN A 137 -28.23 5.20 -24.02
C GLN A 137 -29.31 5.62 -25.01
N THR A 138 -30.17 4.69 -25.42
CA THR A 138 -31.31 4.99 -26.30
C THR A 138 -32.35 5.86 -25.60
N ILE A 139 -32.68 5.56 -24.34
CA ILE A 139 -33.63 6.35 -23.55
C ILE A 139 -33.11 7.78 -23.34
N ILE A 140 -31.81 7.98 -23.05
CA ILE A 140 -31.22 9.31 -22.83
C ILE A 140 -31.16 10.14 -24.13
N LYS A 141 -30.96 9.50 -25.28
CA LYS A 141 -31.02 10.18 -26.59
C LYS A 141 -32.43 10.65 -26.93
N ASP A 142 -33.43 9.83 -26.59
CA ASP A 142 -34.84 10.10 -26.92
C ASP A 142 -35.57 10.92 -25.85
N LEU A 143 -34.94 11.16 -24.69
CA LEU A 143 -35.45 12.07 -23.68
C LEU A 143 -35.32 13.51 -24.18
N GLY A 144 -36.47 14.12 -24.50
CA GLY A 144 -36.64 15.55 -24.83
C GLY A 144 -36.33 16.50 -23.65
N PHE A 145 -35.16 16.34 -23.02
CA PHE A 145 -34.70 17.12 -21.87
C PHE A 145 -34.69 18.63 -22.16
N GLY A 146 -34.40 19.04 -23.40
CA GLY A 146 -34.47 20.43 -23.82
C GLY A 146 -35.90 21.02 -23.73
N GLU A 147 -36.92 20.22 -24.00
CA GLU A 147 -38.33 20.64 -23.89
C GLU A 147 -38.81 20.67 -22.44
N SER A 148 -38.22 19.86 -21.56
CA SER A 148 -38.55 19.83 -20.12
C SER A 148 -37.87 20.93 -19.29
N LEU A 149 -36.78 21.55 -19.77
CA LEU A 149 -36.10 22.67 -19.10
C LEU A 149 -36.69 24.04 -19.45
N LEU A 150 -37.50 24.12 -20.51
CA LEU A 150 -38.17 25.34 -20.99
C LEU A 150 -39.65 25.42 -20.58
N ARG A 151 -40.15 24.43 -19.84
CA ARG A 151 -41.47 24.44 -19.19
C ARG A 151 -41.32 24.67 -17.70
#